data_AF-A0A3S1N228-F1
#
_entry.id   AF-A0A3S1N228-F1
#
_cell.length_a   1.000
_cell.length_b   1.000
_cell.length_c   1.000
_cell.angle_alpha   90.00
_cell.angle_beta   90.00
_cell.angle_gamma   90.00
#
_symmetry.space_group_name_H-M   'P 1'
#
loop_
_entity.id
_entity.type
_entity.pdbx_description
1 polymer ?
#
loop_
_entity_poly.entity_id
_entity_poly.type
_entity_poly.pdbx_seq_one_letter_code
_entity_poly.pdbx_strand_id
1 'polypeptide(L)'
;MSETIPAIDIAPLFGPPSPARDEADRQIFAAACGIGFMTARGFPGAELLTRERRGELLKIFELPDAEKQKLLRWNFDPSKSNYYRGWFPL
;
A
#
# COMPACT_ATOMS: atom_id res chain seq x y z
N MET A 1 0.74 -19.10 -21.64
CA MET A 1 0.12 -17.75 -21.72
C MET A 1 0.67 -16.97 -20.54
N SER A 2 1.20 -15.76 -20.73
CA SER A 2 1.66 -14.95 -19.59
C SER A 2 0.45 -14.54 -18.76
N GLU A 3 0.37 -14.96 -17.51
CA GLU A 3 -0.67 -14.48 -16.60
C GLU A 3 -0.49 -12.97 -16.40
N THR A 4 -1.50 -12.20 -16.76
CA THR A 4 -1.54 -10.74 -16.55
C THR A 4 -2.09 -10.47 -15.16
N ILE A 5 -1.52 -9.47 -14.45
CA ILE A 5 -2.06 -9.02 -13.16
C ILE A 5 -3.47 -8.45 -13.38
N PRO A 6 -4.54 -9.04 -12.82
CA PRO A 6 -5.91 -8.57 -13.04
C PRO A 6 -6.17 -7.22 -12.37
N ALA A 7 -7.04 -6.41 -12.98
CA ALA A 7 -7.51 -5.15 -12.43
C ALA A 7 -8.96 -5.27 -11.95
N ILE A 8 -9.13 -5.52 -10.66
CA ILE A 8 -10.41 -5.84 -10.02
C ILE A 8 -11.06 -4.56 -9.49
N ASP A 9 -12.34 -4.37 -9.78
CA ASP A 9 -13.15 -3.35 -9.12
C ASP A 9 -13.66 -3.88 -7.77
N ILE A 10 -13.21 -3.24 -6.68
CA ILE A 10 -13.54 -3.61 -5.32
C ILE A 10 -14.62 -2.72 -4.71
N ALA A 11 -15.16 -1.73 -5.44
CA ALA A 11 -16.22 -0.86 -4.92
C ALA A 11 -17.42 -1.64 -4.34
N PRO A 12 -17.89 -2.75 -4.96
CA PRO A 12 -19.01 -3.53 -4.40
C PRO A 12 -18.73 -4.14 -3.02
N LEU A 13 -17.47 -4.33 -2.62
CA LEU A 13 -17.12 -4.90 -1.31
C LEU A 13 -17.49 -4.01 -0.13
N PHE A 14 -17.63 -2.70 -0.37
CA PHE A 14 -17.96 -1.69 0.65
C PHE A 14 -19.48 -1.43 0.76
N GLY A 15 -20.28 -2.11 -0.07
CA GLY A 15 -21.73 -2.04 -0.05
C GLY A 15 -22.40 -3.21 0.69
N PRO A 16 -23.75 -3.23 0.71
CA PRO A 16 -24.49 -4.38 1.23
C PRO A 16 -24.26 -5.64 0.36
N PRO A 17 -24.66 -6.84 0.86
CA PRO A 17 -24.64 -8.07 0.08
C PRO A 17 -25.32 -7.91 -1.29
N SER A 18 -24.63 -8.35 -2.34
CA SER A 18 -25.12 -8.25 -3.72
C SER A 18 -24.33 -9.21 -4.64
N PRO A 19 -24.89 -9.60 -5.79
CA PRO A 19 -24.17 -10.42 -6.77
C PRO A 19 -22.85 -9.77 -7.24
N ALA A 20 -22.78 -8.44 -7.31
CA ALA A 20 -21.57 -7.72 -7.67
C ALA A 20 -20.47 -7.84 -6.60
N ARG A 21 -20.86 -7.85 -5.32
CA ARG A 21 -19.94 -8.11 -4.20
C ARG A 21 -19.39 -9.53 -4.26
N ASP A 22 -20.25 -10.52 -4.52
CA ASP A 22 -19.85 -11.92 -4.61
C ASP A 22 -18.93 -12.19 -5.82
N GLU A 23 -19.13 -11.49 -6.94
CA GLU A 23 -18.23 -11.54 -8.09
C GLU A 23 -16.86 -10.91 -7.77
N ALA A 24 -16.81 -9.72 -7.14
CA ALA A 24 -15.55 -9.09 -6.75
C ALA A 24 -14.74 -9.98 -5.78
N ASP A 25 -15.42 -10.63 -4.82
CA ASP A 25 -14.80 -11.60 -3.91
C ASP A 25 -14.22 -12.81 -4.65
N ARG A 26 -14.99 -13.40 -5.58
CA ARG A 26 -14.50 -14.51 -6.42
C ARG A 26 -13.28 -14.14 -7.26
N GLN A 27 -13.24 -12.92 -7.81
CA GLN A 27 -12.08 -12.45 -8.58
C GLN A 27 -10.84 -12.27 -7.70
N ILE A 28 -11.00 -11.73 -6.49
CA ILE A 28 -9.91 -11.60 -5.52
C ILE A 28 -9.38 -12.98 -5.14
N PHE A 29 -10.27 -13.91 -4.83
CA PHE A 29 -9.89 -15.28 -4.49
C PHE A 29 -9.12 -15.95 -5.63
N ALA A 30 -9.62 -15.87 -6.87
CA ALA A 30 -8.95 -16.44 -8.03
C ALA A 30 -7.57 -15.82 -8.27
N ALA A 31 -7.43 -14.50 -8.14
CA ALA A 31 -6.15 -13.81 -8.30
C ALA A 31 -5.16 -14.16 -7.19
N ALA A 32 -5.62 -14.26 -5.95
CA ALA A 32 -4.81 -14.66 -4.80
C ALA A 32 -4.32 -16.12 -4.89
N CYS A 33 -5.15 -17.03 -5.43
CA CYS A 33 -4.79 -18.43 -5.62
C CYS A 33 -3.99 -18.71 -6.90
N GLY A 34 -4.10 -17.85 -7.91
CA GLY A 34 -3.33 -17.93 -9.16
C GLY A 34 -2.00 -17.18 -9.05
N ILE A 35 -1.90 -16.06 -9.76
CA ILE A 35 -0.67 -15.24 -9.85
C ILE A 35 -0.24 -14.63 -8.50
N GLY A 36 -1.12 -14.55 -7.50
CA GLY A 36 -0.85 -13.98 -6.19
C GLY A 36 -0.84 -12.44 -6.15
N PHE A 37 -1.19 -11.79 -7.27
CA PHE A 37 -1.19 -10.34 -7.42
C PHE A 37 -2.47 -9.86 -8.11
N MET A 38 -2.90 -8.64 -7.77
CA MET A 38 -3.99 -7.92 -8.42
C MET A 38 -3.79 -6.41 -8.25
N THR A 39 -4.40 -5.61 -9.12
CA THR A 39 -4.59 -4.18 -8.90
C THR A 39 -6.04 -3.93 -8.50
N ALA A 40 -6.27 -3.13 -7.46
CA ALA A 40 -7.60 -2.81 -6.95
C ALA A 40 -8.04 -1.41 -7.41
N ARG A 41 -9.26 -1.29 -7.91
CA ARG A 41 -9.94 -0.04 -8.25
C ARG A 41 -11.21 0.11 -7.40
N GLY A 42 -11.73 1.33 -7.25
CA GLY A 42 -12.98 1.53 -6.50
C GLY A 42 -12.82 1.50 -4.98
N PHE A 43 -11.58 1.63 -4.47
CA PHE A 43 -11.34 1.83 -3.04
C PHE A 43 -11.93 3.18 -2.59
N PRO A 44 -12.79 3.24 -1.55
CA PRO A 44 -13.41 4.48 -1.11
C PRO A 44 -12.44 5.56 -0.63
N GLY A 45 -11.20 5.20 -0.28
CA GLY A 45 -10.14 6.12 0.16
C GLY A 45 -9.17 6.53 -0.97
N ALA A 46 -9.55 6.38 -2.24
CA ALA A 46 -8.69 6.67 -3.38
C ALA A 46 -8.28 8.17 -3.46
N GLU A 47 -9.02 9.06 -2.83
CA GLU A 47 -8.68 10.49 -2.65
C GLU A 47 -7.44 10.71 -1.77
N LEU A 48 -6.98 9.69 -1.03
CA LEU A 48 -5.70 9.74 -0.33
C LEU A 48 -4.51 9.45 -1.26
N LEU A 49 -4.77 8.85 -2.43
CA LEU A 49 -3.77 8.36 -3.37
C LEU A 49 -3.49 9.36 -4.50
N THR A 50 -3.55 10.67 -4.22
CA THR A 50 -3.28 11.70 -5.23
C THR A 50 -1.79 11.99 -5.39
N ARG A 51 -1.44 12.65 -6.49
CA ARG A 51 -0.07 13.11 -6.75
C ARG A 51 0.42 14.06 -5.66
N GLU A 52 -0.44 14.94 -5.17
CA GLU A 52 -0.13 15.95 -4.16
C GLU A 52 0.16 15.27 -2.81
N ARG A 53 -0.72 14.36 -2.37
CA ARG A 53 -0.53 13.57 -1.14
C ARG A 53 0.73 12.72 -1.20
N ARG A 54 0.99 12.08 -2.35
CA ARG A 54 2.25 11.38 -2.58
C ARG A 54 3.45 12.32 -2.48
N GLY A 55 3.36 13.54 -3.03
CA GLY A 55 4.39 14.57 -2.92
C GLY A 55 4.69 14.95 -1.46
N GLU A 56 3.66 15.11 -0.63
CA GLU A 56 3.82 15.37 0.82
C GLU A 56 4.61 14.25 1.52
N LEU A 57 4.31 12.98 1.23
CA LEU A 57 5.02 11.83 1.80
C LEU A 57 6.50 11.80 1.38
N LEU A 58 6.80 12.18 0.14
CA LEU A 58 8.16 12.14 -0.40
C LEU A 58 9.09 13.23 0.16
N LYS A 59 8.57 14.28 0.79
CA LYS A 59 9.38 15.33 1.44
C LYS A 59 10.33 14.80 2.52
N ILE A 60 10.04 13.62 3.08
CA ILE A 60 10.94 12.97 4.04
C ILE A 60 12.35 12.71 3.46
N PHE A 61 12.45 12.50 2.13
CA PHE A 61 13.73 12.29 1.45
C PHE A 61 14.55 13.58 1.33
N GLU A 62 13.91 14.75 1.43
CA GLU A 62 14.55 16.07 1.37
C GLU A 62 15.09 16.52 2.73
N LEU A 63 14.77 15.79 3.81
CA LEU A 63 15.29 16.11 5.14
C LEU A 63 16.84 16.11 5.15
N PRO A 64 17.47 17.05 5.89
CA PRO A 64 18.89 16.98 6.17
C PRO A 64 19.26 15.64 6.82
N ASP A 65 20.47 15.15 6.57
CA ASP A 65 20.89 13.84 7.09
C ASP A 65 20.82 13.79 8.62
N ALA A 66 21.19 14.88 9.31
CA ALA A 66 21.06 14.97 10.77
C ALA A 66 19.63 14.72 11.27
N GLU A 67 18.61 15.12 10.51
CA GLU A 67 17.20 14.84 10.85
C GLU A 67 16.82 13.39 10.52
N LYS A 68 17.27 12.86 9.38
CA LYS A 68 17.09 11.43 9.02
C LYS A 68 17.72 10.49 10.05
N GLN A 69 18.89 10.86 10.60
CA GLN A 69 19.58 10.09 11.64
C GLN A 69 18.73 9.95 12.92
N LYS A 70 17.94 10.96 13.28
CA LYS A 70 17.00 10.87 14.43
C LYS A 70 15.91 9.83 14.20
N LEU A 71 15.59 9.55 12.93
CA LEU A 71 14.52 8.64 12.54
C LEU A 71 15.00 7.19 12.34
N LEU A 72 16.30 6.90 12.47
CA LEU A 72 16.83 5.55 12.21
C LEU A 72 16.06 4.45 12.93
N ARG A 73 15.84 3.33 12.23
CA ARG A 73 15.30 2.11 12.85
C ARG A 73 16.24 1.63 13.95
N TRP A 74 15.68 1.03 14.99
CA TRP A 74 16.45 0.46 16.10
C TRP A 74 17.56 -0.52 15.64
N ASN A 75 17.30 -1.30 14.57
CA ASN A 75 18.29 -2.23 14.01
C ASN A 75 19.57 -1.56 13.49
N PHE A 76 19.54 -0.26 13.16
CA PHE A 76 20.69 0.50 12.68
C PHE A 76 21.34 1.33 13.80
N ASP A 77 20.55 1.76 14.78
CA ASP A 77 21.03 2.44 15.97
C ASP A 77 20.16 2.02 17.16
N PRO A 78 20.67 1.12 18.04
CA PRO A 78 19.92 0.63 19.17
C PRO A 78 19.54 1.69 20.21
N SER A 79 20.10 2.90 20.13
CA SER A 79 19.67 4.03 20.98
C SER A 79 18.31 4.61 20.55
N LYS A 80 17.83 4.29 19.35
CA LYS A 80 16.56 4.79 18.80
C LYS A 80 15.37 3.90 19.18
N SER A 81 14.23 4.47 19.56
CA SER A 81 13.01 3.73 19.93
C SER A 81 12.12 3.32 18.73
N ASN A 82 12.70 3.28 17.53
CA ASN A 82 11.99 3.03 16.27
C ASN A 82 11.94 1.54 15.94
N TYR A 83 11.07 0.80 16.62
CA TYR A 83 10.79 -0.62 16.36
C TYR A 83 9.71 -0.78 15.29
N TYR A 84 9.95 -1.64 14.30
CA TYR A 84 9.06 -1.87 13.15
C TYR A 84 8.68 -0.61 12.35
N ARG A 85 9.42 0.50 12.54
CA ARG A 85 9.23 1.81 11.90
C ARG A 85 10.56 2.54 11.84
N GLY A 86 10.63 3.63 11.08
CA GLY A 86 11.79 4.51 11.03
C GLY A 86 12.58 4.43 9.73
N TRP A 87 13.60 5.27 9.63
CA TRP A 87 14.45 5.47 8.47
C TRP A 87 15.39 4.28 8.25
N PHE A 88 15.38 3.76 7.04
CA PHE A 88 16.33 2.78 6.55
C PHE A 88 17.40 3.53 5.74
N PRO A 89 18.66 3.59 6.21
CA PRO A 89 19.74 4.12 5.40
C PRO A 89 20.07 3.08 4.31
N LEU A 90 19.96 3.48 3.04
CA LEU A 90 20.45 2.70 1.90
C LEU A 90 21.96 2.89 1.74
#